data_AF-E4TH11-F1
#
_entry.id   AF-E4TH11-F1
#
_cell.length_a   1.000
_cell.length_b   1.000
_cell.length_c   1.000
_cell.angle_alpha   90.00
_cell.angle_beta   90.00
_cell.angle_gamma   90.00
#
_symmetry.space_group_name_H-M   'P 1'
#
loop_
_entity.id
_entity.type
_entity.pdbx_description
1 polymer ?
#
loop_
_entity_poly.entity_id
_entity_poly.type
_entity_poly.pdbx_seq_one_letter_code
_entity_poly.pdbx_strand_id
1 'polypeptide(L)'
;MKYAIPISRDEGVNSRVYGHFGSAPCYGIYDDATETLQVIQSKNSHGSHGSCHSTTVLKKLGVDAVICGGMGHNALLKFKNMGIKVYYSSDNLTVKELIQKAKENQLVEFDINDSCAAHGHHHDHDHHHDHHEHHQGGRRFQRNH
;
A
#
# COMPACT_ATOMS: atom_id res chain seq x y z
N MET A 1 -1.27 2.26 21.22
CA MET A 1 -1.22 2.24 19.74
C MET A 1 -0.38 1.05 19.29
N LYS A 2 -0.71 0.41 18.17
CA LYS A 2 0.06 -0.70 17.62
C LYS A 2 0.85 -0.30 16.39
N TYR A 3 2.16 -0.52 16.44
CA TYR A 3 3.11 -0.22 15.39
C TYR A 3 3.57 -1.50 14.69
N ALA A 4 3.40 -1.59 13.37
CA ALA A 4 3.92 -2.69 12.57
C ALA A 4 5.27 -2.31 11.94
N ILE A 5 6.26 -3.17 12.16
CA ILE A 5 7.65 -2.96 11.79
C ILE A 5 8.14 -4.19 11.03
N PRO A 6 8.54 -4.07 9.75
CA PRO A 6 9.19 -5.18 9.05
C PRO A 6 10.56 -5.44 9.65
N ILE A 7 10.87 -6.70 9.99
CA ILE A 7 12.15 -7.11 10.57
C ILE A 7 12.74 -8.30 9.82
N SER A 8 14.06 -8.33 9.71
CA SER A 8 14.77 -9.42 9.03
C SER A 8 14.76 -10.72 9.84
N ARG A 9 14.85 -10.59 11.17
CA ARG A 9 14.95 -11.70 12.12
C ARG A 9 14.32 -11.25 13.44
N ASP A 10 13.76 -12.22 14.16
CA ASP A 10 13.36 -12.03 15.55
C ASP A 10 14.61 -11.94 16.45
N GLU A 11 14.96 -10.73 16.84
CA GLU A 11 15.97 -10.42 17.87
C GLU A 11 15.35 -9.51 18.96
N GLY A 12 14.01 -9.56 19.10
CA GLY A 12 13.25 -8.72 20.00
C GLY A 12 13.40 -7.22 19.66
N VAL A 13 13.63 -6.39 20.68
CA VAL A 13 13.79 -4.94 20.53
C VAL A 13 15.09 -4.53 19.82
N ASN A 14 16.06 -5.44 19.71
CA ASN A 14 17.31 -5.21 18.99
C ASN A 14 17.22 -5.60 17.51
N SER A 15 16.08 -6.14 17.08
CA SER A 15 15.85 -6.51 15.69
C SER A 15 16.09 -5.31 14.79
N ARG A 16 16.82 -5.55 13.69
CA ARG A 16 17.02 -4.54 12.66
C ARG A 16 15.77 -4.39 11.80
N VAL A 17 15.39 -3.15 11.55
CA VAL A 17 14.29 -2.80 10.65
C VAL A 17 14.68 -3.18 9.23
N TYR A 18 13.74 -3.77 8.50
CA TYR A 18 13.94 -4.17 7.11
C TYR A 18 13.31 -3.14 6.17
N GLY A 19 14.09 -2.60 5.24
CA GLY A 19 13.65 -1.49 4.40
C GLY A 19 12.53 -1.78 3.43
N HIS A 20 12.30 -3.07 3.10
CA HIS A 20 11.30 -3.47 2.14
C HIS A 20 10.15 -4.24 2.78
N PHE A 21 9.03 -3.55 3.00
CA PHE A 21 7.83 -4.17 3.58
C PHE A 21 7.33 -5.41 2.80
N GLY A 22 7.33 -5.35 1.46
CA GLY A 22 6.80 -6.43 0.61
C GLY A 22 7.62 -7.72 0.57
N SER A 23 8.90 -7.65 0.92
CA SER A 23 9.83 -8.79 0.90
C SER A 23 10.31 -9.18 2.30
N ALA A 24 9.74 -8.58 3.34
CA ALA A 24 10.11 -8.85 4.72
C ALA A 24 9.75 -10.30 5.11
N PRO A 25 10.68 -11.05 5.73
CA PRO A 25 10.39 -12.41 6.18
C PRO A 25 9.47 -12.43 7.41
N CYS A 26 9.56 -11.40 8.25
CA CYS A 26 8.82 -11.27 9.51
C CYS A 26 8.35 -9.82 9.73
N TYR A 27 7.29 -9.67 10.52
CA TYR A 27 6.75 -8.39 10.96
C TYR A 27 6.66 -8.37 12.49
N GLY A 28 7.31 -7.40 13.12
CA GLY A 28 7.16 -7.10 14.54
C GLY A 28 6.01 -6.12 14.78
N ILE A 29 5.04 -6.52 15.58
CA ILE A 29 3.93 -5.68 16.04
C ILE A 29 4.23 -5.23 17.46
N TYR A 30 4.58 -3.96 17.63
CA TYR A 30 4.80 -3.38 18.95
C TYR A 30 3.52 -2.72 19.45
N ASP A 31 3.04 -3.15 20.61
CA ASP A 31 1.93 -2.52 21.30
C ASP A 31 2.46 -1.54 22.35
N ASP A 32 2.18 -0.26 22.17
CA ASP A 32 2.59 0.81 23.07
C ASP A 32 1.84 0.80 24.42
N ALA A 33 0.62 0.24 24.47
CA ALA A 33 -0.16 0.19 25.71
C ALA A 33 0.36 -0.90 26.66
N THR A 34 0.84 -2.02 26.12
CA THR A 34 1.38 -3.14 26.91
C THR A 34 2.91 -3.22 26.87
N GLU A 35 3.55 -2.39 26.05
CA GLU A 35 4.98 -2.41 25.74
C GLU A 35 5.49 -3.78 25.24
N THR A 36 4.61 -4.57 24.62
CA THR A 36 4.94 -5.91 24.12
C THR A 36 5.22 -5.90 22.62
N LEU A 37 6.29 -6.58 22.21
CA LEU A 37 6.58 -6.87 20.80
C LEU A 37 6.12 -8.27 20.44
N GLN A 38 5.22 -8.39 19.47
CA GLN A 38 4.77 -9.65 18.90
C GLN A 38 5.35 -9.83 17.50
N VAL A 39 6.17 -10.86 17.30
CA VAL A 39 6.75 -11.15 15.98
C VAL A 39 5.91 -12.17 15.24
N ILE A 40 5.53 -11.81 14.01
CA ILE A 40 4.70 -12.60 13.13
C ILE A 40 5.51 -12.93 11.89
N GLN A 41 5.69 -14.22 11.64
CA GLN A 41 6.33 -14.69 10.42
C GLN A 41 5.38 -14.49 9.24
N SER A 42 5.93 -14.00 8.13
CA SER A 42 5.23 -13.94 6.84
C SER A 42 5.08 -15.37 6.32
N LYS A 43 4.20 -16.18 6.91
CA LYS A 43 3.89 -17.52 6.42
C LYS A 43 3.09 -17.40 5.13
N ASN A 44 3.82 -17.34 4.03
CA ASN A 44 3.45 -17.73 2.67
C ASN A 44 2.99 -19.21 2.66
N SER A 45 1.86 -19.46 3.29
CA SER A 45 1.21 -20.78 3.30
C SER A 45 0.43 -20.91 2.01
N HIS A 46 1.01 -21.64 1.06
CA HIS A 46 0.39 -22.29 -0.10
C HIS A 46 -0.93 -21.71 -0.64
N GLY A 47 -0.85 -21.19 -1.86
CA GLY A 47 -1.85 -21.56 -2.88
C GLY A 47 -2.91 -20.55 -3.30
N SER A 48 -2.69 -19.23 -3.17
CA SER A 48 -3.51 -18.28 -3.94
C SER A 48 -2.80 -16.96 -4.19
N HIS A 49 -3.00 -16.47 -5.41
CA HIS A 49 -2.53 -15.22 -5.97
C HIS A 49 -2.52 -14.05 -4.96
N GLY A 50 -1.42 -13.30 -4.97
CA GLY A 50 -1.50 -11.86 -4.77
C GLY A 50 -0.79 -11.34 -3.53
N SER A 51 0.16 -10.46 -3.81
CA SER A 51 0.83 -9.44 -2.99
C SER A 51 -0.06 -8.57 -2.06
N CYS A 52 -1.29 -8.99 -1.74
CA CYS A 52 -2.29 -8.27 -0.93
C CYS A 52 -2.44 -8.81 0.50
N HIS A 53 -1.70 -9.86 0.87
CA HIS A 53 -1.88 -10.53 2.17
C HIS A 53 -1.35 -9.71 3.36
N SER A 54 -0.21 -9.02 3.21
CA SER A 54 0.43 -8.32 4.33
C SER A 54 -0.44 -7.20 4.92
N THR A 55 -1.08 -6.39 4.09
CA THR A 55 -1.98 -5.30 4.56
C THR A 55 -3.18 -5.86 5.33
N THR A 56 -3.78 -6.94 4.81
CA THR A 56 -4.96 -7.58 5.43
C THR A 56 -4.63 -8.23 6.76
N VAL A 57 -3.46 -8.89 6.87
CA VAL A 57 -2.97 -9.49 8.12
C VAL A 57 -2.75 -8.41 9.17
N LEU A 58 -2.07 -7.31 8.83
CA LEU A 58 -1.86 -6.20 9.76
C LEU A 58 -3.16 -5.56 10.25
N LYS A 59 -4.15 -5.39 9.37
CA LYS A 59 -5.47 -4.89 9.78
C LYS A 59 -6.20 -5.85 10.71
N LYS A 60 -6.13 -7.16 10.47
CA LYS A 60 -6.72 -8.17 11.38
C LYS A 60 -6.09 -8.13 12.77
N LEU A 61 -4.82 -7.73 12.87
CA LEU A 61 -4.10 -7.58 14.14
C LEU A 61 -4.41 -6.26 14.86
N GLY A 62 -5.16 -5.36 14.21
CA GLY A 62 -5.55 -4.06 14.75
C GLY A 62 -4.38 -3.07 14.79
N VAL A 63 -3.50 -3.09 13.79
CA VAL A 63 -2.39 -2.14 13.68
C VAL A 63 -2.91 -0.73 13.41
N ASP A 64 -2.47 0.24 14.20
CA ASP A 64 -2.82 1.67 14.05
C ASP A 64 -1.84 2.38 13.11
N ALA A 65 -0.56 1.97 13.13
CA ALA A 65 0.52 2.61 12.40
C ALA A 65 1.52 1.60 11.83
N VAL A 66 2.06 1.87 10.65
CA VAL A 66 3.13 1.08 10.02
C VAL A 66 4.36 1.97 9.88
N ILE A 67 5.53 1.46 10.22
CA ILE A 67 6.79 2.18 10.10
C ILE A 67 7.72 1.41 9.16
N CYS A 68 8.21 2.05 8.10
CA CYS A 68 9.09 1.42 7.11
C CYS A 68 9.98 2.45 6.41
N GLY A 69 11.17 2.03 5.96
CA GLY A 69 12.07 2.87 5.14
C GLY A 69 11.75 2.90 3.66
N GLY A 70 10.86 2.03 3.18
CA GLY A 70 10.44 2.03 1.78
C GLY A 70 9.09 1.37 1.60
N MET A 71 8.09 2.16 1.19
CA MET A 71 6.75 1.67 0.87
C MET A 71 6.32 2.14 -0.52
N GLY A 72 5.86 1.22 -1.36
CA GLY A 72 5.30 1.58 -2.66
C GLY A 72 4.01 2.39 -2.51
N HIS A 73 3.80 3.38 -3.38
CA HIS A 73 2.61 4.27 -3.40
C HIS A 73 1.28 3.51 -3.27
N ASN A 74 1.14 2.38 -3.95
CA ASN A 74 -0.05 1.53 -3.88
C ASN A 74 -0.31 0.93 -2.48
N ALA A 75 0.75 0.59 -1.73
CA ALA A 75 0.62 0.07 -0.38
C ALA A 75 0.26 1.18 0.61
N LEU A 76 0.91 2.35 0.47
CA LEU A 76 0.60 3.54 1.27
C LEU A 76 -0.88 3.94 1.14
N LEU A 77 -1.40 4.01 -0.09
CA LEU A 77 -2.80 4.31 -0.36
C LEU A 77 -3.74 3.29 0.30
N LYS A 78 -3.41 2.00 0.25
CA LYS A 78 -4.20 0.94 0.91
C LYS A 78 -4.25 1.12 2.42
N PHE A 79 -3.09 1.34 3.07
CA PHE A 79 -3.04 1.56 4.52
C PHE A 79 -3.85 2.79 4.94
N LYS A 80 -3.67 3.91 4.24
CA LYS A 80 -4.47 5.12 4.49
C LYS A 80 -5.96 4.90 4.32
N ASN A 81 -6.39 4.25 3.23
CA ASN A 81 -7.81 3.93 3.01
C ASN A 81 -8.37 2.99 4.09
N MET A 82 -7.51 2.25 4.78
CA MET A 82 -7.87 1.40 5.90
C MET A 82 -7.86 2.13 7.25
N GLY A 83 -7.48 3.41 7.29
CA GLY A 83 -7.35 4.22 8.50
C GLY A 83 -6.03 4.01 9.25
N ILE A 84 -5.04 3.36 8.62
CA ILE A 84 -3.75 3.04 9.21
C ILE A 84 -2.73 4.09 8.79
N LYS A 85 -2.02 4.66 9.76
CA LYS A 85 -0.99 5.67 9.52
C LYS A 85 0.30 5.02 9.03
N VAL A 86 1.06 5.72 8.20
CA VAL A 86 2.36 5.23 7.71
C VAL A 86 3.43 6.25 8.03
N TYR A 87 4.53 5.79 8.62
CA TYR A 87 5.68 6.61 8.99
C TYR A 87 6.93 6.14 8.26
N TYR A 88 7.75 7.10 7.85
CA TYR A 88 9.07 6.84 7.29
C TYR A 88 10.11 6.65 8.39
N SER A 89 11.00 5.68 8.22
CA SER A 89 12.18 5.53 9.07
C SER A 89 13.39 5.07 8.28
N SER A 90 14.58 5.51 8.66
CA SER A 90 15.81 4.98 8.08
C SER A 90 16.01 3.48 8.42
N ASP A 91 16.47 2.72 7.43
CA ASP A 91 16.65 1.26 7.47
C ASP A 91 17.78 0.78 8.41
N ASN A 92 18.52 1.71 9.01
CA ASN A 92 19.65 1.45 9.89
C ASN A 92 19.30 1.51 11.39
N LEU A 93 18.02 1.71 11.74
CA LEU A 93 17.57 1.74 13.13
C LEU A 93 17.14 0.36 13.63
N THR A 94 17.25 0.14 14.94
CA THR A 94 16.66 -1.03 15.60
C THR A 94 15.21 -0.74 15.97
N VAL A 95 14.42 -1.78 16.22
CA VAL A 95 13.04 -1.67 16.70
C VAL A 95 12.94 -0.75 17.92
N LYS A 96 13.87 -0.85 18.88
CA LYS A 96 13.92 0.02 20.05
C LYS A 96 14.06 1.51 19.69
N GLU A 97 15.05 1.85 18.88
CA GLU A 97 15.33 3.23 18.48
C GLU A 97 14.17 3.81 17.66
N LEU A 98 13.55 2.96 16.84
CA LEU A 98 12.38 3.29 16.05
C LEU A 98 11.18 3.66 16.92
N ILE A 99 10.86 2.81 17.91
CA ILE A 99 9.77 3.04 18.87
C ILE A 99 10.04 4.32 19.66
N GLN A 100 11.29 4.54 20.08
CA GLN A 100 11.68 5.75 20.80
C GLN A 100 11.39 7.00 19.96
N LYS A 101 11.84 7.02 18.70
CA LYS A 101 11.54 8.13 17.77
C LYS A 101 10.05 8.29 17.48
N ALA A 102 9.31 7.18 17.41
CA ALA A 102 7.85 7.21 17.25
C ALA A 102 7.17 7.87 18.46
N LYS A 103 7.57 7.51 19.68
CA LYS A 103 7.10 8.12 20.93
C LYS A 103 7.44 9.61 20.99
N GLU A 104 8.64 9.98 20.55
CA GLU A 104 9.10 11.38 20.47
C GLU A 104 8.49 12.18 19.30
N ASN A 105 7.60 11.60 18.48
CA ASN A 105 7.03 12.23 17.28
C ASN A 105 8.11 12.76 16.30
N GLN A 106 9.29 12.14 16.29
CA GLN A 106 10.39 12.48 15.38
C GLN A 106 10.30 11.72 14.04
N LEU A 107 9.27 10.90 13.85
CA LEU A 107 9.05 10.20 12.59
C LEU A 107 8.21 11.04 11.64
N VAL A 108 8.57 10.99 10.35
CA VAL A 108 7.83 11.69 9.30
C VAL A 108 6.63 10.85 8.90
N GLU A 109 5.42 11.37 9.12
CA GLU A 109 4.18 10.75 8.64
C GLU A 109 4.07 10.93 7.12
N PHE A 110 3.81 9.84 6.40
CA PHE A 110 3.56 9.90 4.96
C PHE A 110 2.13 10.36 4.72
N ASP A 111 1.98 11.58 4.20
CA ASP A 111 0.68 12.11 3.80
C ASP A 111 0.46 12.10 2.28
N ILE A 112 -0.60 11.41 1.82
CA ILE A 112 -1.04 11.37 0.41
C ILE A 112 -1.57 12.70 -0.09
N ASN A 113 -2.02 13.59 0.80
CA ASN A 113 -2.52 14.90 0.43
C ASN A 113 -1.41 15.78 -0.16
N ASP A 114 -0.13 15.42 0.04
CA ASP A 114 1.02 16.05 -0.62
C ASP A 114 1.18 15.61 -2.09
N SER A 115 0.57 14.50 -2.52
CA SER A 115 0.71 13.93 -3.88
C SER A 115 -0.50 14.11 -4.80
N CYS A 116 -1.58 14.76 -4.36
CA CYS A 116 -2.81 14.91 -5.16
C CYS A 116 -2.90 16.20 -6.00
N ALA A 117 -1.79 16.86 -6.32
CA ALA A 117 -1.78 17.95 -7.31
C ALA A 117 -1.58 17.50 -8.77
N ALA A 118 -1.58 16.19 -9.06
CA ALA A 118 -1.23 15.68 -10.40
C ALA A 118 -2.12 14.54 -10.94
N HIS A 119 -3.43 14.54 -10.64
CA HIS A 119 -4.38 13.66 -11.33
C HIS A 119 -5.28 14.46 -12.28
N GLY A 120 -4.83 14.54 -13.54
CA GLY A 120 -5.59 15.06 -14.67
C GLY A 120 -5.25 14.34 -15.98
N HIS A 121 -4.92 13.04 -15.95
CA HIS A 121 -4.80 12.23 -17.16
C HIS A 121 -6.07 11.41 -17.36
N HIS A 122 -7.08 12.04 -17.94
CA HIS A 122 -8.12 11.30 -18.64
C HIS A 122 -7.56 10.93 -20.01
N HIS A 123 -7.37 9.63 -20.21
CA HIS A 123 -7.18 9.03 -21.52
C HIS A 123 -8.38 9.39 -22.41
N ASP A 124 -8.15 10.11 -23.50
CA ASP A 124 -8.98 10.02 -24.69
C ASP A 124 -8.11 9.46 -25.81
N HIS A 125 -8.16 8.13 -25.94
CA HIS A 125 -7.70 7.44 -27.14
C HIS A 125 -8.85 7.46 -28.13
N ASP A 126 -8.87 8.43 -29.05
CA ASP A 126 -9.64 8.29 -30.29
C ASP A 126 -8.68 7.97 -31.43
N HIS A 127 -8.34 6.68 -31.53
CA HIS A 127 -7.84 6.08 -32.76
C HIS A 127 -8.97 5.24 -33.35
N HIS A 128 -9.72 5.80 -34.28
CA HIS A 128 -10.52 5.02 -35.21
C HIS A 128 -10.24 5.47 -36.66
N HIS A 129 -9.11 4.98 -37.20
CA HIS A 129 -9.00 4.73 -38.64
C HIS A 129 -9.53 3.30 -38.87
N ASP A 130 -10.72 3.14 -39.45
CA ASP A 130 -10.93 2.19 -40.55
C ASP A 130 -12.34 2.27 -41.17
N HIS A 131 -12.37 1.92 -42.46
CA HIS A 131 -13.50 1.48 -43.30
C HIS A 131 -14.44 2.50 -44.00
N HIS A 132 -14.06 2.76 -45.25
CA HIS A 132 -14.83 2.48 -46.48
C HIS A 132 -16.35 2.23 -46.37
N GLU A 133 -17.07 3.03 -47.18
CA GLU A 133 -18.28 2.70 -47.95
C GLU A 133 -19.59 2.31 -47.23
N HIS A 134 -20.55 3.24 -47.26
CA HIS A 134 -21.81 3.06 -47.99
C HIS A 134 -22.53 4.41 -48.12
N HIS A 135 -22.39 5.05 -49.27
CA HIS A 135 -23.16 6.24 -49.63
C HIS A 135 -24.59 5.83 -49.99
N GLN A 136 -25.51 6.20 -49.08
CA GLN A 136 -26.83 6.76 -49.37
C GLN A 136 -27.82 5.90 -50.17
N GLY A 137 -28.67 5.22 -49.40
CA GLY A 137 -30.07 5.04 -49.80
C GLY A 137 -30.74 6.40 -49.97
N GLY A 138 -31.45 6.56 -51.09
CA GLY A 138 -32.17 7.81 -51.34
C GLY A 138 -32.94 7.85 -52.66
N ARG A 139 -34.23 7.50 -52.57
CA ARG A 139 -35.35 7.92 -53.43
C ARG A 139 -35.59 7.08 -54.69
N ARG A 140 -36.81 6.53 -54.81
CA ARG A 140 -37.92 7.22 -55.48
C ARG A 140 -39.25 6.44 -55.38
N PHE A 141 -40.28 7.15 -54.92
CA PHE A 141 -41.66 7.22 -55.40
C PHE A 141 -42.44 5.91 -55.68
N GLN A 142 -43.46 5.59 -54.88
CA GLN A 142 -44.87 6.02 -54.99
C GLN A 142 -45.67 5.37 -56.16
N ARG A 143 -46.83 4.79 -55.76
CA ARG A 143 -48.09 4.53 -56.50
C ARG A 143 -48.25 3.14 -57.13
N ASN A 144 -49.25 2.34 -56.74
CA ASN A 144 -50.73 2.44 -56.83
C ASN A 144 -51.29 1.72 -58.07
N HIS A 145 -51.49 0.40 -57.98
CA HIS A 145 -52.67 -0.39 -58.37
C HIS A 145 -52.31 -1.86 -58.46
#